data_AF-A0A0C1VPE8-F1
#
_entry.id   AF-A0A0C1VPE8-F1
#
_cell.length_a   1.000
_cell.length_b   1.000
_cell.length_c   1.000
_cell.angle_alpha   90.00
_cell.angle_beta   90.00
_cell.angle_gamma   90.00
#
_symmetry.space_group_name_H-M   'P 1'
#
loop_
_entity.id
_entity.type
_entity.pdbx_description
1 polymer ?
#
loop_
_entity_poly.entity_id
_entity_poly.type
_entity_poly.pdbx_seq_one_letter_code
_entity_poly.pdbx_strand_id
1 'polypeptide(L)'
;MQLKIRSSVGVGGINAKSDIIAVQQVLNHHQNAIGFRPKLVVDGSLGRNPMSSKTVAAIKACQRRLIFMVRPDGRIDVNGKTHRKLNSVVSTSPRKNSKPQVESLTTKVTWMKTAFGELGQTEVSGTKANPRILEYFSASKFWGTDDSGGQNAWCGSFVAWVFKQHGIKPVKEAYRAKEWEAFGKSVTSPIHGALGIKTRRGGGHVAFVVGKSPDGKYLYMLGGNQNNQVNIAKYPLTAWDKFVVPNSYDDTKGTLPIYTKGAVKAGAES
;
A
#
# COMPACT_ATOMS: atom_id res chain seq x y z
N MET A 1 19.06 -8.61 9.17
CA MET A 1 19.58 -9.83 9.82
C MET A 1 18.57 -10.97 9.68
N GLN A 2 18.91 -12.09 9.02
CA GLN A 2 17.91 -13.07 8.58
C GLN A 2 17.61 -14.02 9.73
N LEU A 3 16.34 -14.19 10.06
CA LEU A 3 15.87 -15.23 10.97
C LEU A 3 16.03 -16.60 10.30
N LYS A 4 16.92 -17.43 10.82
CA LYS A 4 17.06 -18.83 10.44
C LYS A 4 16.70 -19.68 11.65
N ILE A 5 15.60 -20.40 11.56
CA ILE A 5 15.16 -21.34 12.58
C ILE A 5 14.97 -22.72 11.95
N ARG A 6 15.34 -23.78 12.67
CA ARG A 6 15.17 -25.18 12.22
C ARG A 6 13.85 -25.78 12.71
N SER A 7 13.31 -25.22 13.78
CA SER A 7 12.12 -25.70 14.47
C SER A 7 11.24 -24.52 14.92
N SER A 8 10.00 -24.80 15.34
CA SER A 8 9.06 -23.75 15.75
C SER A 8 9.46 -23.13 17.09
N VAL A 9 9.30 -21.80 17.22
CA VAL A 9 9.64 -21.04 18.43
C VAL A 9 8.42 -20.27 18.93
N GLY A 10 8.15 -20.32 20.22
CA GLY A 10 7.07 -19.63 20.90
C GLY A 10 6.06 -20.58 21.57
N VAL A 11 4.81 -20.14 21.68
CA VAL A 11 3.76 -20.93 22.35
C VAL A 11 3.56 -22.27 21.63
N GLY A 12 3.72 -23.38 22.37
CA GLY A 12 3.58 -24.74 21.82
C GLY A 12 4.62 -25.11 20.75
N GLY A 13 5.70 -24.34 20.62
CA GLY A 13 6.80 -24.62 19.70
C GLY A 13 7.81 -25.63 20.26
N ILE A 14 8.68 -26.13 19.39
CA ILE A 14 9.82 -27.01 19.75
C ILE A 14 10.81 -26.26 20.65
N ASN A 15 10.98 -24.95 20.43
CA ASN A 15 11.74 -24.07 21.33
C ASN A 15 13.21 -24.50 21.51
N ALA A 16 13.86 -24.94 20.43
CA ALA A 16 15.28 -25.22 20.45
C ALA A 16 16.08 -23.94 20.84
N LYS A 17 17.04 -24.08 21.76
CA LYS A 17 17.83 -22.95 22.30
C LYS A 17 18.43 -22.07 21.20
N SER A 18 19.01 -22.68 20.17
CA SER A 18 19.57 -21.96 19.01
C SER A 18 18.54 -21.15 18.23
N ASP A 19 17.32 -21.67 18.09
CA ASP A 19 16.24 -21.00 17.37
C ASP A 19 15.65 -19.86 18.21
N ILE A 20 15.57 -20.03 19.54
CA ILE A 20 15.16 -18.95 20.45
C ILE A 20 16.16 -17.79 20.41
N ILE A 21 17.47 -18.06 20.43
CA ILE A 21 18.52 -17.04 20.28
C ILE A 21 18.32 -16.27 18.98
N ALA A 22 18.13 -16.98 17.87
CA ALA A 22 17.91 -16.35 16.57
C ALA A 22 16.67 -15.45 16.58
N VAL A 23 15.56 -15.89 17.19
CA VAL A 23 14.33 -15.09 17.34
C VAL A 23 14.57 -13.85 18.20
N GLN A 24 15.21 -13.98 19.36
CA GLN A 24 15.49 -12.86 20.26
C GLN A 24 16.35 -11.80 19.58
N GLN A 25 17.41 -12.21 18.88
CA GLN A 25 18.26 -11.32 18.11
C GLN A 25 17.45 -10.56 17.06
N VAL A 26 16.65 -11.26 16.26
CA VAL A 26 15.88 -10.63 15.17
C VAL A 26 14.82 -9.68 15.69
N LEU A 27 14.11 -10.04 16.77
CA LEU A 27 13.14 -9.15 17.41
C LEU A 27 13.80 -7.88 17.95
N ASN A 28 14.98 -8.00 18.56
CA ASN A 28 15.76 -6.84 19.02
C ASN A 28 16.22 -5.93 17.87
N HIS A 29 16.57 -6.51 16.73
CA HIS A 29 16.93 -5.74 15.54
C HIS A 29 15.72 -4.95 14.98
N HIS A 30 14.51 -5.51 15.08
CA HIS A 30 13.27 -4.86 14.64
C HIS A 30 12.50 -4.16 15.76
N GLN A 31 13.14 -3.92 16.91
CA GLN A 31 12.49 -3.41 18.11
C GLN A 31 11.67 -2.12 17.89
N ASN A 32 12.20 -1.16 17.11
CA ASN A 32 11.50 0.09 16.81
C ASN A 32 10.25 -0.11 15.94
N ALA A 33 10.32 -1.03 14.97
CA ALA A 33 9.18 -1.32 14.09
C ALA A 33 8.08 -2.10 14.84
N ILE A 34 8.47 -2.97 15.76
CA ILE A 34 7.55 -3.80 16.56
C ILE A 34 7.00 -3.04 17.77
N GLY A 35 7.75 -2.08 18.32
CA GLY A 35 7.30 -1.20 19.39
C GLY A 35 7.33 -1.82 20.79
N PHE A 36 8.42 -2.51 21.17
CA PHE A 36 8.60 -3.02 22.54
C PHE A 36 9.88 -2.47 23.17
N ARG A 37 9.90 -2.24 24.49
CA ARG A 37 11.08 -1.84 25.28
C ARG A 37 11.01 -2.46 26.68
N PRO A 38 12.16 -2.76 27.35
CA PRO A 38 13.54 -2.71 26.84
C PRO A 38 13.85 -3.85 25.84
N LYS A 39 15.09 -3.93 25.34
CA LYS A 39 15.51 -5.06 24.49
C LYS A 39 15.37 -6.38 25.24
N LEU A 40 15.07 -7.45 24.50
CA LEU A 40 15.09 -8.81 25.02
C LEU A 40 16.51 -9.20 25.38
N VAL A 41 16.67 -9.96 26.46
CA VAL A 41 17.91 -10.69 26.73
C VAL A 41 18.03 -11.81 25.69
N VAL A 42 19.23 -11.98 25.12
CA VAL A 42 19.51 -13.03 24.13
C VAL A 42 20.15 -14.21 24.87
N ASP A 43 19.34 -15.03 25.52
CA ASP A 43 19.75 -16.14 26.38
C ASP A 43 19.33 -17.51 25.82
N GLY A 44 18.51 -17.54 24.77
CA GLY A 44 17.95 -18.77 24.21
C GLY A 44 16.88 -19.40 25.09
N SER A 45 16.28 -18.65 26.01
CA SER A 45 15.26 -19.14 26.95
C SER A 45 13.93 -18.43 26.74
N LEU A 46 12.83 -19.20 26.84
CA LEU A 46 11.49 -18.65 27.01
C LEU A 46 11.04 -18.69 28.48
N GLY A 47 11.92 -19.10 29.40
CA GLY A 47 11.57 -19.39 30.80
C GLY A 47 10.79 -20.70 30.95
N ARG A 48 10.36 -21.00 32.19
CA ARG A 48 9.59 -22.21 32.51
C ARG A 48 8.20 -22.21 31.85
N ASN A 49 7.62 -21.04 31.61
CA ASN A 49 6.32 -20.88 30.96
C ASN A 49 6.47 -19.97 29.73
N PRO A 50 6.50 -20.53 28.50
CA PRO A 50 6.59 -19.74 27.29
C PRO A 50 5.50 -18.68 27.13
N MET A 51 4.29 -18.90 27.66
CA MET A 51 3.18 -17.94 27.52
C MET A 51 3.42 -16.61 28.24
N SER A 52 4.21 -16.61 29.32
CA SER A 52 4.59 -15.40 30.07
C SER A 52 5.95 -14.83 29.64
N SER A 53 6.61 -15.44 28.65
CA SER A 53 7.90 -15.01 28.16
C SER A 53 7.84 -13.62 27.51
N LYS A 54 8.79 -12.75 27.85
CA LYS A 54 8.99 -11.45 27.16
C LYS A 54 9.26 -11.66 25.66
N THR A 55 9.95 -12.74 25.30
CA THR A 55 10.18 -13.11 23.90
C THR A 55 8.86 -13.41 23.19
N VAL A 56 7.97 -14.21 23.80
CA VAL A 56 6.65 -14.52 23.23
C VAL A 56 5.76 -13.29 23.16
N ALA A 57 5.81 -12.41 24.16
CA ALA A 57 5.11 -11.12 24.10
C ALA A 57 5.58 -10.27 22.91
N ALA A 58 6.89 -10.25 22.64
CA ALA A 58 7.46 -9.56 21.47
C ALA A 58 7.08 -10.25 20.15
N ILE A 59 6.98 -11.58 20.09
CA ILE A 59 6.44 -12.31 18.93
C ILE A 59 4.99 -11.87 18.67
N LYS A 60 4.14 -11.82 19.71
CA LYS A 60 2.74 -11.38 19.58
C LYS A 60 2.64 -9.92 19.13
N ALA A 61 3.50 -9.04 19.63
CA ALA A 61 3.58 -7.66 19.18
C ALA A 61 3.97 -7.57 17.70
N CYS A 62 4.97 -8.36 17.28
CA CYS A 62 5.38 -8.47 15.87
C CYS A 62 4.22 -8.94 14.99
N GLN A 63 3.50 -9.97 15.43
CA GLN A 63 2.35 -10.51 14.71
C GLN A 63 1.24 -9.47 14.54
N ARG A 64 0.90 -8.76 15.62
CA ARG A 64 -0.11 -7.69 15.56
C ARG A 64 0.33 -6.54 14.65
N ARG A 65 1.58 -6.11 14.75
CA ARG A 65 2.04 -4.85 14.13
C ARG A 65 2.59 -5.00 12.71
N LEU A 66 3.25 -6.11 12.40
CA LEU A 66 3.88 -6.32 11.09
C LEU A 66 3.03 -7.15 10.13
N ILE A 67 2.18 -8.03 10.63
CA ILE A 67 1.30 -8.88 9.80
C ILE A 67 -0.19 -8.72 10.12
N PHE A 68 -0.56 -7.73 10.95
CA PHE A 68 -1.95 -7.37 11.25
C PHE A 68 -2.82 -8.56 11.74
N MET A 69 -2.21 -9.46 12.51
CA MET A 69 -2.91 -10.61 13.07
C MET A 69 -3.92 -10.15 14.14
N VAL A 70 -5.20 -10.44 13.91
CA VAL A 70 -6.29 -10.12 14.85
C VAL A 70 -6.12 -10.85 16.18
N ARG A 71 -5.68 -12.12 16.13
CA ARG A 71 -5.39 -12.96 17.31
C ARG A 71 -3.95 -13.48 17.25
N PRO A 72 -2.97 -12.74 17.79
CA PRO A 72 -1.57 -13.18 17.85
C PRO A 72 -1.41 -14.45 18.69
N ASP A 73 -0.91 -15.52 18.06
CA ASP A 73 -0.70 -16.82 18.69
C ASP A 73 0.62 -16.89 19.48
N GLY A 74 1.57 -16.00 19.22
CA GLY A 74 2.89 -16.00 19.85
C GLY A 74 3.80 -17.14 19.41
N ARG A 75 3.58 -17.71 18.22
CA ARG A 75 4.38 -18.79 17.62
C ARG A 75 4.97 -18.38 16.26
N ILE A 76 6.20 -18.83 16.01
CA ILE A 76 6.90 -18.70 14.74
C ILE A 76 7.23 -20.10 14.24
N ASP A 77 6.54 -20.55 13.20
CA ASP A 77 6.87 -21.78 12.50
C ASP A 77 7.89 -21.55 11.38
N VAL A 78 8.69 -22.60 11.11
CA VAL A 78 9.60 -22.62 9.96
C VAL A 78 8.79 -22.36 8.69
N ASN A 79 9.30 -21.45 7.87
CA ASN A 79 8.63 -20.91 6.67
C ASN A 79 7.21 -20.35 6.90
N GLY A 80 6.76 -20.14 8.14
CA GLY A 80 5.44 -19.59 8.45
C GLY A 80 5.30 -18.09 8.16
N LYS A 81 4.08 -17.54 8.30
CA LYS A 81 3.77 -16.13 8.00
C LYS A 81 4.69 -15.15 8.74
N THR A 82 4.86 -15.34 10.05
CA THR A 82 5.72 -14.50 10.90
C THR A 82 7.19 -14.61 10.51
N HIS A 83 7.68 -15.84 10.27
CA HIS A 83 9.06 -16.11 9.84
C HIS A 83 9.38 -15.43 8.50
N ARG A 84 8.50 -15.61 7.50
CA ARG A 84 8.64 -14.95 6.19
C ARG A 84 8.61 -13.44 6.30
N LYS A 85 7.74 -12.86 7.14
CA LYS A 85 7.69 -11.41 7.31
C LYS A 85 8.98 -10.86 7.91
N LEU A 86 9.47 -11.47 8.99
CA LEU A 86 10.73 -11.06 9.62
C LEU A 86 11.91 -11.18 8.64
N ASN A 87 11.92 -12.20 7.78
CA ASN A 87 12.94 -12.34 6.74
C ASN A 87 12.76 -11.43 5.52
N SER A 88 11.53 -11.03 5.19
CA SER A 88 11.26 -10.12 4.08
C SER A 88 11.81 -8.71 4.32
N VAL A 89 12.04 -8.32 5.58
CA VAL A 89 12.70 -7.06 5.96
C VAL A 89 14.23 -7.15 5.79
N VAL A 90 14.75 -8.32 5.40
CA VAL A 90 16.18 -8.63 5.41
C VAL A 90 16.74 -9.02 4.04
N SER A 91 15.89 -9.29 3.05
CA SER A 91 16.36 -9.55 1.68
C SER A 91 17.00 -8.32 0.99
N THR A 92 17.26 -7.24 1.73
CA THR A 92 18.03 -6.07 1.30
C THR A 92 19.26 -5.84 2.21
N SER A 93 20.34 -6.62 2.05
CA SER A 93 21.74 -6.18 2.29
C SER A 93 22.81 -7.27 1.97
N PRO A 94 24.07 -6.90 1.68
CA PRO A 94 24.72 -7.18 0.39
C PRO A 94 25.88 -8.20 0.46
N ARG A 95 26.14 -8.92 -0.64
CA ARG A 95 27.45 -9.54 -0.92
C ARG A 95 28.18 -8.70 -1.98
N LYS A 96 29.40 -8.28 -1.64
CA LYS A 96 30.34 -7.59 -2.54
C LYS A 96 30.76 -8.50 -3.71
N ASN A 97 30.89 -7.87 -4.88
CA ASN A 97 31.51 -8.30 -6.14
C ASN A 97 30.76 -9.43 -6.88
N SER A 98 30.18 -9.26 -8.07
CA SER A 98 30.47 -8.37 -9.21
C SER A 98 29.14 -7.89 -9.87
N LYS A 99 29.18 -6.75 -10.58
CA LYS A 99 28.04 -6.05 -11.21
C LYS A 99 27.01 -7.02 -11.84
N PRO A 100 25.72 -6.87 -11.48
CA PRO A 100 24.82 -6.08 -12.31
C PRO A 100 24.13 -4.98 -11.51
N GLN A 101 23.91 -3.85 -12.18
CA GLN A 101 23.11 -2.74 -11.68
C GLN A 101 21.70 -3.24 -11.32
N VAL A 102 21.37 -3.27 -10.03
CA VAL A 102 19.98 -3.22 -9.59
C VAL A 102 19.85 -1.95 -8.77
N GLU A 103 19.37 -0.94 -9.47
CA GLU A 103 19.06 0.38 -8.93
C GLU A 103 18.08 0.25 -7.77
N SER A 104 18.45 0.87 -6.65
CA SER A 104 17.56 1.63 -5.77
C SER A 104 16.11 1.74 -6.28
N LEU A 105 15.19 0.96 -5.70
CA LEU A 105 13.73 1.08 -5.90
C LEU A 105 13.13 2.29 -5.15
N THR A 106 13.89 3.37 -5.04
CA THR A 106 13.42 4.66 -4.54
C THR A 106 13.64 5.66 -5.66
N THR A 107 12.55 6.29 -6.14
CA THR A 107 12.42 7.49 -7.02
C THR A 107 11.89 7.39 -8.47
N LYS A 108 10.85 6.60 -8.83
CA LYS A 108 10.24 6.75 -10.19
C LYS A 108 8.74 7.01 -10.32
N VAL A 109 7.96 6.82 -9.26
CA VAL A 109 6.53 7.17 -9.27
C VAL A 109 6.21 7.99 -8.02
N THR A 110 6.80 9.18 -7.92
CA THR A 110 6.79 10.01 -6.70
C THR A 110 5.37 10.39 -6.26
N TRP A 111 4.46 10.57 -7.21
CA TRP A 111 3.06 10.92 -6.95
C TRP A 111 2.29 9.86 -6.18
N MET A 112 2.67 8.58 -6.29
CA MET A 112 1.98 7.51 -5.56
C MET A 112 2.15 7.68 -4.05
N LYS A 113 3.30 8.15 -3.56
CA LYS A 113 3.49 8.43 -2.13
C LYS A 113 2.48 9.46 -1.63
N THR A 114 2.27 10.53 -2.41
CA THR A 114 1.26 11.56 -2.10
C THR A 114 -0.14 10.98 -2.16
N ALA A 115 -0.48 10.21 -3.21
CA ALA A 115 -1.78 9.58 -3.34
C ALA A 115 -2.11 8.65 -2.15
N PHE A 116 -1.16 7.83 -1.69
CA PHE A 116 -1.31 6.99 -0.50
C PHE A 116 -1.49 7.80 0.79
N GLY A 117 -0.92 9.01 0.87
CA GLY A 117 -1.05 9.90 2.02
C GLY A 117 -2.48 10.40 2.24
N GLU A 118 -3.31 10.40 1.20
CA GLU A 118 -4.70 10.86 1.24
C GLU A 118 -5.70 9.74 1.53
N LEU A 119 -5.25 8.51 1.79
CA LEU A 119 -6.16 7.42 2.14
C LEU A 119 -7.01 7.78 3.36
N GLY A 120 -8.32 7.62 3.23
CA GLY A 120 -9.29 7.88 4.29
C GLY A 120 -9.98 9.25 4.20
N GLN A 121 -9.58 10.15 3.30
CA GLN A 121 -10.31 11.40 3.08
C GLN A 121 -11.73 11.10 2.59
N THR A 122 -12.75 11.58 3.31
CA THR A 122 -14.16 11.39 2.96
C THR A 122 -14.88 12.72 2.80
N GLU A 123 -15.98 12.72 2.04
CA GLU A 123 -16.98 13.77 2.14
C GLU A 123 -17.51 13.85 3.58
N VAL A 124 -17.91 15.04 4.02
CA VAL A 124 -18.54 15.24 5.32
C VAL A 124 -19.95 15.77 5.07
N SER A 125 -20.96 15.04 5.53
CA SER A 125 -22.36 15.49 5.45
C SER A 125 -22.59 16.68 6.39
N GLY A 126 -23.09 17.81 5.88
CA GLY A 126 -23.42 18.98 6.68
C GLY A 126 -23.19 20.31 5.95
N THR A 127 -23.12 21.41 6.70
CA THR A 127 -23.00 22.78 6.16
C THR A 127 -21.58 23.17 5.74
N LYS A 128 -20.58 22.30 5.94
CA LYS A 128 -19.17 22.60 5.64
C LYS A 128 -18.48 21.41 4.99
N ALA A 129 -18.07 21.60 3.74
CA ALA A 129 -17.34 20.63 2.95
C ALA A 129 -15.96 20.27 3.55
N ASN A 130 -15.45 19.09 3.23
CA ASN A 130 -14.11 18.69 3.64
C ASN A 130 -13.08 19.64 2.99
N PRO A 131 -12.27 20.39 3.77
CA PRO A 131 -11.32 21.36 3.20
C PRO A 131 -10.31 20.71 2.26
N ARG A 132 -9.93 19.44 2.47
CA ARG A 132 -9.04 18.71 1.56
C ARG A 132 -9.71 18.45 0.21
N ILE A 133 -11.00 18.12 0.20
CA ILE A 133 -11.74 17.90 -1.06
C ILE A 133 -11.91 19.23 -1.82
N LEU A 134 -12.11 20.34 -1.10
CA LEU A 134 -12.10 21.67 -1.72
C LEU A 134 -10.75 22.01 -2.37
N GLU A 135 -9.63 21.61 -1.76
CA GLU A 135 -8.32 21.73 -2.42
C GLU A 135 -8.23 20.89 -3.70
N TYR A 136 -8.87 19.71 -3.73
CA TYR A 136 -8.94 18.90 -4.94
C TYR A 136 -9.71 19.63 -6.05
N PHE A 137 -10.84 20.26 -5.72
CA PHE A 137 -11.61 21.07 -6.66
C PHE A 137 -10.81 22.26 -7.20
N SER A 138 -10.11 22.97 -6.33
CA SER A 138 -9.22 24.06 -6.73
C SER A 138 -8.12 23.56 -7.69
N ALA A 139 -7.57 22.37 -7.43
CA ALA A 139 -6.55 21.78 -8.28
C ALA A 139 -7.04 21.44 -9.69
N SER A 140 -8.29 21.05 -9.86
CA SER A 140 -8.88 20.79 -11.19
C SER A 140 -9.61 21.98 -11.80
N LYS A 141 -9.66 23.13 -11.11
CA LYS A 141 -10.49 24.29 -11.47
C LYS A 141 -11.99 23.96 -11.53
N PHE A 142 -12.44 23.00 -10.73
CA PHE A 142 -13.85 22.70 -10.59
C PHE A 142 -14.56 23.87 -9.89
N TRP A 143 -15.70 24.30 -10.41
CA TRP A 143 -16.45 25.47 -9.89
C TRP A 143 -17.36 25.13 -8.71
N GLY A 144 -17.46 23.85 -8.30
CA GLY A 144 -18.27 23.43 -7.17
C GLY A 144 -17.71 23.93 -5.84
N THR A 145 -18.57 24.56 -5.03
CA THR A 145 -18.26 25.03 -3.68
C THR A 145 -18.79 24.09 -2.59
N ASP A 146 -19.39 22.97 -3.00
CA ASP A 146 -20.04 21.98 -2.14
C ASP A 146 -19.63 20.57 -2.57
N ASP A 147 -19.20 19.75 -1.60
CA ASP A 147 -18.89 18.32 -1.78
C ASP A 147 -20.08 17.43 -1.39
N SER A 148 -21.16 18.01 -0.87
CA SER A 148 -22.37 17.30 -0.46
C SER A 148 -23.34 17.11 -1.64
N GLY A 149 -23.99 15.95 -1.69
CA GLY A 149 -25.07 15.65 -2.65
C GLY A 149 -24.83 14.51 -3.62
N GLY A 150 -23.67 13.82 -3.59
CA GLY A 150 -23.44 12.59 -4.36
C GLY A 150 -23.51 12.74 -5.89
N GLN A 151 -23.55 13.97 -6.41
CA GLN A 151 -23.59 14.25 -7.85
C GLN A 151 -22.23 14.71 -8.40
N ASN A 152 -21.32 15.18 -7.54
CA ASN A 152 -20.04 15.74 -7.95
C ASN A 152 -18.93 14.69 -7.89
N ALA A 153 -18.68 14.00 -9.01
CA ALA A 153 -17.57 13.07 -9.12
C ALA A 153 -16.21 13.77 -8.96
N TRP A 154 -15.54 13.60 -7.82
CA TRP A 154 -14.26 14.26 -7.51
C TRP A 154 -13.01 13.39 -7.72
N CYS A 155 -13.16 12.24 -8.37
CA CYS A 155 -12.04 11.36 -8.73
C CYS A 155 -10.98 12.07 -9.59
N GLY A 156 -11.39 12.82 -10.62
CA GLY A 156 -10.47 13.60 -11.46
C GLY A 156 -9.80 14.75 -10.71
N SER A 157 -10.53 15.41 -9.82
CA SER A 157 -10.03 16.47 -8.95
C SER A 157 -8.94 16.00 -8.00
N PHE A 158 -9.13 14.82 -7.38
CA PHE A 158 -8.10 14.17 -6.57
C PHE A 158 -6.81 13.90 -7.37
N VAL A 159 -6.94 13.32 -8.57
CA VAL A 159 -5.79 13.03 -9.44
C VAL A 159 -5.07 14.33 -9.85
N ALA A 160 -5.82 15.38 -10.19
CA ALA A 160 -5.27 16.69 -10.52
C ALA A 160 -4.43 17.27 -9.38
N TRP A 161 -4.94 17.18 -8.15
CA TRP A 161 -4.24 17.65 -6.97
C TRP A 161 -2.96 16.86 -6.73
N VAL A 162 -3.03 15.53 -6.77
CA VAL A 162 -1.86 14.66 -6.59
C VAL A 162 -0.75 15.03 -7.58
N PHE A 163 -1.07 15.20 -8.86
CA PHE A 163 -0.06 15.55 -9.86
C PHE A 163 0.51 16.96 -9.70
N LYS A 164 -0.31 17.94 -9.32
CA LYS A 164 0.17 19.30 -9.03
C LYS A 164 1.21 19.35 -7.91
N GLN A 165 1.11 18.48 -6.90
CA GLN A 165 2.14 18.38 -5.83
C GLN A 165 3.52 17.98 -6.36
N HIS A 166 3.60 17.40 -7.57
CA HIS A 166 4.83 16.96 -8.21
C HIS A 166 5.18 17.77 -9.46
N GLY A 167 4.56 18.94 -9.65
CA GLY A 167 4.78 19.79 -10.83
C GLY A 167 4.28 19.17 -12.15
N ILE A 168 3.46 18.11 -12.08
CA ILE A 168 2.89 17.46 -13.26
C ILE A 168 1.60 18.18 -13.63
N LYS A 169 1.55 18.73 -14.84
CA LYS A 169 0.39 19.51 -15.33
C LYS A 169 -0.81 18.59 -15.63
N PRO A 170 -1.98 18.79 -15.00
CA PRO A 170 -3.20 18.05 -15.34
C PRO A 170 -3.73 18.40 -16.74
N VAL A 171 -4.67 17.58 -17.23
CA VAL A 171 -5.47 17.91 -18.43
C VAL A 171 -6.34 19.16 -18.19
N LYS A 172 -6.84 19.79 -19.25
CA LYS A 172 -7.55 21.08 -19.16
C LYS A 172 -8.78 21.01 -18.24
N GLU A 173 -9.66 20.06 -18.50
CA GLU A 173 -10.91 19.85 -17.75
C GLU A 173 -10.74 18.68 -16.77
N ALA A 174 -9.70 18.72 -15.94
CA ALA A 174 -9.24 17.60 -15.11
C ALA A 174 -10.27 17.07 -14.09
N TYR A 175 -11.33 17.82 -13.80
CA TYR A 175 -12.44 17.36 -12.96
C TYR A 175 -13.27 16.27 -13.65
N ARG A 176 -13.22 16.14 -14.98
CA ARG A 176 -13.89 15.07 -15.74
C ARG A 176 -12.95 13.88 -15.92
N ALA A 177 -13.36 12.72 -15.43
CA ALA A 177 -12.56 11.49 -15.51
C ALA A 177 -12.12 11.11 -16.93
N LYS A 178 -13.02 11.24 -17.93
CA LYS A 178 -12.74 10.85 -19.32
C LYS A 178 -11.69 11.73 -20.01
N GLU A 179 -11.55 12.99 -19.60
CA GLU A 179 -10.57 13.90 -20.18
C GLU A 179 -9.12 13.45 -19.90
N TRP A 180 -8.93 12.62 -18.87
CA TRP A 180 -7.63 12.02 -18.56
C TRP A 180 -7.16 11.02 -19.62
N GLU A 181 -8.00 10.58 -20.56
CA GLU A 181 -7.55 9.76 -21.69
C GLU A 181 -6.56 10.48 -22.60
N ALA A 182 -6.58 11.82 -22.62
CA ALA A 182 -5.63 12.67 -23.35
C ALA A 182 -4.36 13.01 -22.54
N PHE A 183 -4.23 12.50 -21.32
CA PHE A 183 -3.09 12.79 -20.45
C PHE A 183 -1.85 12.00 -20.84
N GLY A 184 -0.73 12.71 -20.98
CA GLY A 184 0.60 12.11 -21.15
C GLY A 184 0.67 11.11 -22.31
N LYS A 185 1.19 9.91 -22.03
CA LYS A 185 1.30 8.82 -23.01
C LYS A 185 0.49 7.60 -22.58
N SER A 186 -0.01 6.86 -23.56
CA SER A 186 -0.78 5.63 -23.35
C SER A 186 0.14 4.44 -23.11
N VAL A 187 -0.30 3.52 -22.25
CA VAL A 187 0.38 2.24 -22.00
C VAL A 187 -0.58 1.09 -22.25
N THR A 188 -0.09 0.02 -22.87
CA THR A 188 -0.93 -1.12 -23.32
C THR A 188 -1.30 -2.09 -22.19
N SER A 189 -0.66 -1.97 -21.03
CA SER A 189 -0.90 -2.81 -19.88
C SER A 189 -0.83 -1.98 -18.59
N PRO A 190 -1.58 -2.36 -17.55
CA PRO A 190 -1.56 -1.65 -16.28
C PRO A 190 -0.17 -1.76 -15.65
N ILE A 191 0.37 -0.62 -15.24
CA ILE A 191 1.66 -0.50 -14.55
C ILE A 191 1.49 0.34 -13.30
N HIS A 192 2.30 0.09 -12.28
CA HIS A 192 2.19 0.82 -11.02
C HIS A 192 2.35 2.33 -11.25
N GLY A 193 1.40 3.11 -10.73
CA GLY A 193 1.39 4.56 -10.87
C GLY A 193 0.67 5.11 -12.08
N ALA A 194 0.31 4.27 -13.06
CA ALA A 194 -0.51 4.69 -14.18
C ALA A 194 -1.91 5.11 -13.70
N LEU A 195 -2.54 6.01 -14.44
CA LEU A 195 -3.97 6.22 -14.33
C LEU A 195 -4.69 5.15 -15.14
N GLY A 196 -5.69 4.52 -14.53
CA GLY A 196 -6.75 3.82 -15.26
C GLY A 196 -7.91 4.78 -15.45
N ILE A 197 -8.50 4.79 -16.65
CA ILE A 197 -9.73 5.50 -16.98
C ILE A 197 -10.79 4.49 -17.41
N LYS A 198 -12.01 4.66 -16.90
CA LYS A 198 -13.18 3.87 -17.33
C LYS A 198 -14.41 4.72 -17.53
N THR A 199 -15.29 4.28 -18.42
CA THR A 199 -16.64 4.81 -18.60
C THR A 199 -17.62 4.12 -17.66
N ARG A 200 -18.61 4.88 -17.17
CA ARG A 200 -19.76 4.35 -16.43
C ARG A 200 -21.03 5.07 -16.86
N ARG A 201 -22.19 4.51 -16.53
CA ARG A 201 -23.47 5.21 -16.69
C ARG A 201 -23.42 6.51 -15.87
N GLY A 202 -23.66 7.65 -16.51
CA GLY A 202 -23.59 8.97 -15.87
C GLY A 202 -22.21 9.63 -15.83
N GLY A 203 -21.15 9.02 -16.40
CA GLY A 203 -19.84 9.68 -16.48
C GLY A 203 -18.66 8.75 -16.71
N GLY A 204 -17.59 8.97 -15.96
CA GLY A 204 -16.39 8.11 -15.96
C GLY A 204 -15.81 7.97 -14.56
N HIS A 205 -14.72 7.23 -14.45
CA HIS A 205 -13.89 7.15 -13.25
C HIS A 205 -12.41 7.10 -13.61
N VAL A 206 -11.59 7.71 -12.79
CA VAL A 206 -10.13 7.74 -12.95
C VAL A 206 -9.46 7.45 -11.60
N ALA A 207 -8.48 6.55 -11.60
CA ALA A 207 -7.78 6.13 -10.39
C ALA A 207 -6.36 5.66 -10.71
N PHE A 208 -5.48 5.70 -9.72
CA PHE A 208 -4.12 5.22 -9.84
C PHE A 208 -4.03 3.70 -9.69
N VAL A 209 -3.33 3.04 -10.60
CA VAL A 209 -3.00 1.62 -10.55
C VAL A 209 -2.00 1.36 -9.43
N VAL A 210 -2.40 0.57 -8.43
CA VAL A 210 -1.53 0.19 -7.31
C VAL A 210 -0.88 -1.17 -7.53
N GLY A 211 -1.65 -2.14 -7.99
CA GLY A 211 -1.21 -3.53 -8.09
C GLY A 211 -2.27 -4.43 -8.68
N LYS A 212 -1.97 -5.72 -8.80
CA LYS A 212 -2.88 -6.74 -9.32
C LYS A 212 -3.09 -7.89 -8.33
N SER A 213 -4.14 -8.68 -8.55
CA SER A 213 -4.30 -9.98 -7.91
C SER A 213 -3.26 -11.00 -8.41
N PRO A 214 -2.99 -12.08 -7.66
CA PRO A 214 -2.05 -13.13 -8.08
C PRO A 214 -2.38 -13.75 -9.44
N ASP A 215 -3.66 -13.91 -9.75
CA ASP A 215 -4.17 -14.43 -11.03
C ASP A 215 -4.21 -13.37 -12.15
N GLY A 216 -3.85 -12.12 -11.86
CA GLY A 216 -3.86 -11.00 -12.81
C GLY A 216 -5.25 -10.52 -13.25
N LYS A 217 -6.34 -11.14 -12.78
CA LYS A 217 -7.71 -10.82 -13.23
C LYS A 217 -8.26 -9.52 -12.63
N TYR A 218 -7.68 -9.05 -11.53
CA TYR A 218 -8.14 -7.86 -10.82
C TYR A 218 -7.02 -6.86 -10.62
N LEU A 219 -7.38 -5.59 -10.67
CA LEU A 219 -6.56 -4.45 -10.30
C LEU A 219 -7.00 -3.88 -8.96
N TYR A 220 -6.04 -3.34 -8.24
CA TYR A 220 -6.23 -2.57 -7.03
C TYR A 220 -5.95 -1.11 -7.37
N MET A 221 -6.96 -0.27 -7.18
CA MET A 221 -7.01 1.08 -7.74
C MET A 221 -7.19 2.07 -6.61
N LEU A 222 -6.25 3.01 -6.49
CA LEU A 222 -6.29 4.11 -5.53
C LEU A 222 -6.94 5.31 -6.20
N GLY A 223 -8.14 5.67 -5.77
CA GLY A 223 -8.91 6.75 -6.37
C GLY A 223 -9.67 7.55 -5.33
N GLY A 224 -9.98 8.80 -5.69
CA GLY A 224 -10.94 9.63 -4.98
C GLY A 224 -12.37 9.27 -5.37
N ASN A 225 -13.32 9.68 -4.53
CA ASN A 225 -14.75 9.43 -4.64
C ASN A 225 -15.18 7.96 -4.81
N GLN A 226 -14.35 7.03 -4.35
CA GLN A 226 -14.70 5.62 -4.33
C GLN A 226 -15.45 5.37 -3.02
N ASN A 227 -16.77 5.14 -3.07
CA ASN A 227 -17.62 5.14 -1.87
C ASN A 227 -17.47 6.42 -1.02
N ASN A 228 -17.51 7.59 -1.68
CA ASN A 228 -17.34 8.92 -1.07
C ASN A 228 -16.04 9.08 -0.26
N GLN A 229 -14.99 8.35 -0.65
CA GLN A 229 -13.69 8.33 0.02
C GLN A 229 -12.51 8.20 -0.96
N VAL A 230 -11.33 8.67 -0.55
CA VAL A 230 -10.04 8.23 -1.11
C VAL A 230 -9.67 6.88 -0.52
N ASN A 231 -9.78 5.81 -1.31
CA ASN A 231 -9.44 4.46 -0.86
C ASN A 231 -8.80 3.62 -1.97
N ILE A 232 -8.49 2.37 -1.64
CA ILE A 232 -8.04 1.36 -2.60
C ILE A 232 -9.18 0.39 -2.81
N ALA A 233 -9.72 0.36 -4.02
CA ALA A 233 -10.81 -0.51 -4.40
C ALA A 233 -10.34 -1.58 -5.41
N LYS A 234 -10.92 -2.78 -5.29
CA LYS A 234 -10.64 -3.91 -6.18
C LYS A 234 -11.61 -3.88 -7.37
N TYR A 235 -11.06 -3.85 -8.59
CA TYR A 235 -11.79 -3.86 -9.86
C TYR A 235 -11.34 -5.02 -10.75
N PRO A 236 -12.23 -5.60 -11.58
CA PRO A 236 -11.79 -6.44 -12.70
C PRO A 236 -10.84 -5.66 -13.61
N LEU A 237 -9.81 -6.33 -14.15
CA LEU A 237 -8.93 -5.73 -15.15
C LEU A 237 -9.72 -5.20 -16.36
N THR A 238 -10.75 -5.93 -16.76
CA THR A 238 -11.64 -5.61 -17.89
C THR A 238 -12.58 -4.44 -17.65
N ALA A 239 -12.60 -3.87 -16.44
CA ALA A 239 -13.42 -2.70 -16.13
C ALA A 239 -12.79 -1.37 -16.59
N TRP A 240 -11.58 -1.39 -17.16
CA TRP A 240 -10.80 -0.21 -17.51
C TRP A 240 -10.62 -0.10 -19.02
N ASP A 241 -10.91 1.07 -19.55
CA ASP A 241 -10.88 1.35 -21.00
C ASP A 241 -9.47 1.73 -21.45
N LYS A 242 -8.73 2.47 -20.60
CA LYS A 242 -7.42 3.02 -20.96
C LYS A 242 -6.49 3.15 -19.76
N PHE A 243 -5.19 2.99 -20.02
CA PHE A 243 -4.14 3.31 -19.07
C PHE A 243 -3.19 4.37 -19.64
N VAL A 244 -2.87 5.37 -18.84
CA VAL A 244 -1.97 6.46 -19.21
C VAL A 244 -0.98 6.78 -18.10
N VAL A 245 0.15 7.37 -18.47
CA VAL A 245 1.19 7.85 -17.56
C VAL A 245 1.67 9.24 -17.97
N PRO A 246 2.27 10.02 -17.06
CA PRO A 246 2.93 11.26 -17.45
C PRO A 246 3.98 11.02 -18.55
N ASN A 247 4.23 12.01 -19.41
CA ASN A 247 5.24 11.90 -20.47
C ASN A 247 6.65 11.59 -19.92
N SER A 248 6.94 12.05 -18.71
CA SER A 248 8.18 11.81 -17.98
C SER A 248 8.28 10.41 -17.34
N TYR A 249 7.25 9.57 -17.47
CA TYR A 249 7.26 8.21 -16.92
C TYR A 249 8.30 7.35 -17.63
N ASP A 250 9.11 6.64 -16.85
CA ASP A 250 10.09 5.70 -17.37
C ASP A 250 9.52 4.29 -17.50
N ASP A 251 9.26 3.88 -18.75
CA ASP A 251 8.61 2.61 -19.09
C ASP A 251 9.51 1.40 -18.83
N THR A 252 10.84 1.58 -18.76
CA THR A 252 11.80 0.47 -18.55
C THR A 252 11.71 -0.14 -17.15
N LYS A 253 10.94 0.48 -16.25
CA LYS A 253 10.83 0.14 -14.83
C LYS A 253 9.40 -0.04 -14.35
N GLY A 254 8.42 0.07 -15.25
CA GLY A 254 7.02 -0.17 -14.95
C GLY A 254 6.77 -1.64 -14.63
N THR A 255 6.70 -1.99 -13.35
CA THR A 255 6.22 -3.30 -12.91
C THR A 255 4.92 -3.14 -12.15
N LEU A 256 4.02 -4.11 -12.28
CA LEU A 256 2.77 -4.12 -11.54
C LEU A 256 2.84 -5.18 -10.42
N PRO A 257 3.00 -4.77 -9.15
CA PRO A 257 3.17 -5.72 -8.05
C PRO A 257 1.87 -6.47 -7.73
N ILE A 258 2.01 -7.67 -7.14
CA ILE A 258 0.86 -8.36 -6.53
C ILE A 258 0.48 -7.60 -5.26
N TYR A 259 -0.75 -7.11 -5.20
CA TYR A 259 -1.28 -6.42 -4.04
C TYR A 259 -1.88 -7.41 -3.04
N THR A 260 -1.42 -7.37 -1.80
CA THR A 260 -1.76 -8.35 -0.75
C THR A 260 -2.33 -7.71 0.52
N LYS A 261 -2.54 -6.39 0.52
CA LYS A 261 -3.10 -5.64 1.66
C LYS A 261 -4.63 -5.54 1.55
N GLY A 262 -5.28 -5.02 2.59
CA GLY A 262 -6.72 -4.76 2.58
C GLY A 262 -7.11 -3.78 1.46
N ALA A 263 -8.24 -4.05 0.82
CA ALA A 263 -8.87 -3.18 -0.16
C ALA A 263 -10.39 -3.31 -0.03
N VAL A 264 -11.11 -2.23 -0.28
CA VAL A 264 -12.57 -2.28 -0.36
C VAL A 264 -12.98 -2.94 -1.68
N LYS A 265 -14.17 -3.54 -1.74
CA LYS A 265 -14.75 -3.90 -3.03
C LYS A 265 -15.16 -2.63 -3.76
N ALA A 266 -15.01 -2.62 -5.09
CA ALA A 266 -15.63 -1.57 -5.90
C ALA A 266 -17.12 -1.47 -5.54
N GLY A 267 -17.57 -0.27 -5.19
CA GLY A 267 -18.96 0.04 -4.85
C GLY A 267 -19.48 1.16 -5.74
N ALA A 268 -20.46 1.92 -5.27
CA ALA A 268 -20.96 3.08 -6.00
C ALA A 268 -19.85 4.14 -6.08
N GLU A 269 -19.50 4.52 -7.30
CA GLU A 269 -18.77 5.76 -7.56
C GLU A 269 -19.83 6.83 -7.80
N SER A 270 -19.86 7.86 -6.96
CA SER A 270 -20.73 9.02 -7.11
C SER A 270 -20.18 9.92 -8.20
#